data_AF-A0A3M1S6S4-F1
#
_entry.id   AF-A0A3M1S6S4-F1
#
_cell.length_a   1.000
_cell.length_b   1.000
_cell.length_c   1.000
_cell.angle_alpha   90.00
_cell.angle_beta   90.00
_cell.angle_gamma   90.00
#
_symmetry.space_group_name_H-M   'P 1'
#
loop_
_entity.id
_entity.type
_entity.pdbx_description
1 polymer ?
#
loop_
_entity_poly.entity_id
_entity_poly.type
_entity_poly.pdbx_seq_one_letter_code
_entity_poly.pdbx_strand_id
1 'polypeptide(L)'
;PVQPGECANCHSGFTIDVKPASHTISGFCATCHGVFHSLSGIGGDTAPPFRRHPTDIVLPNTGEFTNYTTYNLDAPVARTTVPSNSSSTVTPGTDVVMCLSCHKAHATDYDDMLRWDYSAITTGGSGGCLICHTGK
;
A
#
# COMPACT_ATOMS: atom_id res chain seq x y z
N PRO A 1 9.11 -2.01 16.97
CA PRO A 1 9.67 -0.91 16.13
C PRO A 1 10.93 -1.40 15.41
N VAL A 2 10.88 -1.51 14.08
CA VAL A 2 12.06 -1.82 13.25
C VAL A 2 12.94 -0.57 13.25
N GLN A 3 14.17 -0.68 13.76
CA GLN A 3 15.10 0.45 13.91
C GLN A 3 15.75 0.80 12.55
N PRO A 4 15.82 2.08 12.15
CA PRO A 4 16.57 2.49 10.96
C PRO A 4 18.08 2.39 11.26
N GLY A 5 18.82 1.57 10.51
CA GLY A 5 20.30 1.63 10.53
C GLY A 5 21.07 0.31 10.61
N GLU A 6 20.43 -0.86 10.72
CA GLU A 6 21.16 -2.14 10.60
C GLU A 6 21.23 -2.63 9.15
N CYS A 7 21.83 -1.82 8.27
CA CYS A 7 22.10 -2.19 6.88
C CYS A 7 23.23 -3.26 6.73
N ALA A 8 23.93 -3.62 7.81
CA ALA A 8 25.06 -4.55 7.78
C ALA A 8 24.66 -6.05 7.83
N ASN A 9 23.40 -6.37 8.12
CA ASN A 9 22.93 -7.76 8.24
C ASN A 9 22.21 -8.27 6.99
N CYS A 10 22.11 -7.48 5.92
CA CYS A 10 21.42 -7.86 4.70
C CYS A 10 22.30 -8.67 3.72
N HIS A 11 23.61 -8.78 3.95
CA HIS A 11 24.56 -9.43 3.03
C HIS A 11 25.66 -10.26 3.73
N SER A 12 25.42 -10.86 4.90
CA SER A 12 26.37 -11.78 5.54
C SER A 12 25.89 -13.23 5.53
N GLY A 13 26.17 -13.92 4.41
CA GLY A 13 26.22 -15.39 4.38
C GLY A 13 24.91 -16.11 4.04
N PHE A 14 24.80 -16.52 2.78
CA PHE A 14 24.26 -17.81 2.32
C PHE A 14 23.08 -18.49 3.07
N THR A 15 22.05 -17.75 3.48
CA THR A 15 20.65 -18.22 3.62
C THR A 15 19.73 -16.99 3.71
N ILE A 16 19.25 -16.46 2.59
CA ILE A 16 18.45 -15.22 2.59
C ILE A 16 17.00 -15.55 2.97
N ASP A 17 16.67 -15.47 4.26
CA ASP A 17 15.30 -15.48 4.79
C ASP A 17 14.82 -14.02 4.97
N VAL A 18 14.65 -13.28 3.86
CA VAL A 18 14.02 -11.94 3.91
C VAL A 18 12.53 -12.17 4.07
N LYS A 19 12.09 -12.22 5.33
CA LYS A 19 10.68 -12.31 5.68
C LYS A 19 10.20 -11.01 6.34
N PRO A 20 9.02 -10.50 5.95
CA PRO A 20 8.39 -9.42 6.69
C PRO A 20 8.12 -9.85 8.14
N ALA A 21 8.43 -8.98 9.11
CA ALA A 21 8.10 -9.23 10.52
C ALA A 21 6.58 -9.40 10.76
N SER A 22 5.76 -8.84 9.86
CA SER A 22 4.30 -8.81 9.92
C SER A 22 3.61 -9.79 8.95
N HIS A 23 4.36 -10.60 8.18
CA HIS A 23 3.78 -11.43 7.11
C HIS A 23 2.97 -10.65 6.05
N THR A 24 3.19 -9.33 5.92
CA THR A 24 2.55 -8.47 4.91
C THR A 24 3.51 -8.15 3.77
N ILE A 25 2.97 -7.89 2.57
CA ILE A 25 3.78 -7.46 1.43
C ILE A 25 4.40 -6.09 1.66
N SER A 26 3.70 -5.13 2.28
CA SER A 26 4.29 -3.83 2.60
C SER A 26 5.37 -3.96 3.66
N GLY A 27 5.21 -4.86 4.63
CA GLY A 27 6.27 -5.23 5.58
C GLY A 27 7.50 -5.82 4.90
N PHE A 28 7.34 -6.49 3.76
CA PHE A 28 8.47 -7.04 3.00
C PHE A 28 9.20 -5.91 2.30
N CYS A 29 8.48 -5.01 1.63
CA CYS A 29 9.05 -3.79 1.06
C CYS A 29 9.79 -2.96 2.12
N ALA A 30 9.23 -2.88 3.33
CA ALA A 30 9.79 -2.13 4.46
C ALA A 30 11.12 -2.68 5.00
N THR A 31 11.49 -3.93 4.68
CA THR A 31 12.80 -4.49 5.06
C THR A 31 13.96 -3.68 4.48
N CYS A 32 13.76 -3.11 3.29
CA CYS A 32 14.72 -2.21 2.63
C CYS A 32 14.23 -0.75 2.58
N HIS A 33 12.91 -0.53 2.47
CA HIS A 33 12.28 0.79 2.29
C HIS A 33 11.56 1.29 3.55
N GLY A 34 12.12 1.03 4.74
CA GLY A 34 11.46 1.24 6.03
C GLY A 34 10.98 2.68 6.31
N VAL A 35 11.62 3.70 5.73
CA VAL A 35 11.20 5.11 5.88
C VAL A 35 9.79 5.35 5.31
N PHE A 36 9.43 4.64 4.24
CA PHE A 36 8.11 4.74 3.60
C PHE A 36 7.02 3.97 4.37
N HIS A 37 7.41 3.12 5.32
CA HIS A 37 6.51 2.36 6.19
C HIS A 37 6.46 2.93 7.63
N SER A 38 7.10 4.09 7.85
CA SER A 38 7.20 4.71 9.18
C SER A 38 6.04 5.65 9.51
N LEU A 39 5.58 5.63 10.76
CA LEU A 39 4.55 6.55 11.27
C LEU A 39 4.98 8.02 11.17
N SER A 40 6.25 8.32 11.46
CA SER A 40 6.80 9.67 11.31
C SER A 40 6.68 10.19 9.87
N GLY A 41 6.77 9.29 8.90
CA GLY A 41 6.62 9.60 7.48
C GLY A 41 5.21 10.02 7.06
N ILE A 42 4.18 9.60 7.79
CA ILE A 42 2.77 9.91 7.48
C ILE A 42 2.17 10.99 8.38
N GLY A 43 2.88 11.46 9.41
CA GLY A 43 2.40 12.52 10.30
C GLY A 43 2.49 12.20 11.79
N GLY A 44 2.90 10.98 12.15
CA GLY A 44 3.08 10.52 13.53
C GLY A 44 2.03 9.49 13.97
N ASP A 45 0.92 9.37 13.25
CA ASP A 45 -0.16 8.43 13.50
C ASP A 45 -0.84 7.96 12.21
N THR A 46 -1.79 7.03 12.33
CA THR A 46 -2.58 6.49 11.22
C THR A 46 -3.94 7.20 11.07
N ALA A 47 -4.11 8.39 11.65
CA ALA A 47 -5.28 9.23 11.45
C ALA A 47 -5.03 10.25 10.33
N PRO A 48 -6.04 10.53 9.48
CA PRO A 48 -5.92 11.61 8.50
C PRO A 48 -5.90 12.99 9.20
N PRO A 49 -5.31 14.03 8.56
CA PRO A 49 -4.67 14.02 7.24
C PRO A 49 -3.23 13.51 7.28
N PHE A 50 -2.86 12.73 6.26
CA PHE A 50 -1.52 12.18 6.15
C PHE A 50 -0.57 13.10 5.37
N ARG A 51 0.71 13.14 5.76
CA ARG A 51 1.77 13.81 4.99
C ARG A 51 2.16 13.02 3.73
N ARG A 52 2.04 11.69 3.78
CA ARG A 52 2.23 10.74 2.67
C ARG A 52 1.19 9.63 2.81
N HIS A 53 0.79 9.00 1.72
CA HIS A 53 -0.19 7.93 1.79
C HIS A 53 0.30 6.80 2.72
N PRO A 54 -0.51 6.35 3.69
CA PRO A 54 -0.16 5.23 4.56
C PRO A 54 -0.16 3.90 3.81
N THR A 55 0.58 2.93 4.33
CA THR A 55 0.60 1.54 3.86
C THR A 55 0.35 0.60 5.03
N ASP A 56 -0.19 -0.60 4.75
CA ASP A 56 -0.65 -1.54 5.77
C ASP A 56 -1.74 -0.95 6.71
N ILE A 57 -2.56 -0.04 6.17
CA ILE A 57 -3.74 0.49 6.85
C ILE A 57 -5.02 -0.14 6.29
N VAL A 58 -5.95 -0.46 7.17
CA VAL A 58 -7.28 -0.93 6.77
C VAL A 58 -8.00 0.18 5.99
N LEU A 59 -8.53 -0.16 4.82
CA LEU A 59 -9.42 0.71 4.06
C LEU A 59 -10.65 0.98 4.93
N PRO A 60 -10.96 2.22 5.33
CA PRO A 60 -12.06 2.48 6.26
C PRO A 60 -13.42 2.05 5.70
N ASN A 61 -14.32 1.56 6.55
CA ASN A 61 -15.73 1.36 6.18
C ASN A 61 -16.56 2.63 6.48
N THR A 62 -16.05 3.79 6.09
CA THR A 62 -16.67 5.09 6.33
C THR A 62 -16.44 6.02 5.14
N GLY A 63 -17.32 7.01 4.97
CA GLY A 63 -17.21 7.99 3.89
C GLY A 63 -17.21 7.36 2.49
N GLU A 64 -16.37 7.89 1.62
CA GLU A 64 -16.26 7.45 0.21
C GLU A 64 -15.85 5.99 0.05
N PHE A 65 -15.06 5.46 0.99
CA PHE A 65 -14.50 4.11 0.90
C PHE A 65 -15.54 3.00 1.10
N THR A 66 -16.70 3.32 1.69
CA THR A 66 -17.81 2.37 1.86
C THR A 66 -18.29 1.76 0.54
N ASN A 67 -18.14 2.52 -0.55
CA ASN A 67 -18.58 2.10 -1.88
C ASN A 67 -17.49 1.34 -2.66
N TYR A 68 -16.26 1.31 -2.16
CA TYR A 68 -15.16 0.57 -2.78
C TYR A 68 -15.26 -0.93 -2.47
N THR A 69 -16.24 -1.58 -3.10
CA THR A 69 -16.64 -2.97 -2.82
C THR A 69 -16.29 -3.95 -3.92
N THR A 70 -15.69 -3.46 -5.01
CA THR A 70 -15.27 -4.26 -6.17
C THR A 70 -13.77 -4.12 -6.35
N TYR A 71 -13.10 -5.25 -6.55
CA TYR A 71 -11.66 -5.33 -6.73
C TYR A 71 -11.25 -4.67 -8.05
N ASN A 72 -10.32 -3.72 -7.98
CA ASN A 72 -9.78 -3.04 -9.13
C ASN A 72 -8.32 -3.50 -9.38
N LEU A 73 -8.00 -3.91 -10.60
CA LEU A 73 -6.64 -4.33 -10.97
C LEU A 73 -5.67 -3.16 -11.09
N ASP A 74 -6.19 -1.97 -11.40
CA ASP A 74 -5.41 -0.75 -11.41
C ASP A 74 -5.11 -0.34 -9.97
N ALA A 75 -6.07 -0.36 -9.04
CA ALA A 75 -5.84 -0.03 -7.62
C ALA A 75 -6.15 -1.21 -6.66
N PRO A 76 -5.34 -2.28 -6.65
CA PRO A 76 -5.65 -3.48 -5.87
C PRO A 76 -5.48 -3.24 -4.36
N VAL A 77 -6.27 -3.93 -3.55
CA VAL A 77 -6.11 -3.97 -2.09
C VAL A 77 -5.62 -5.33 -1.62
N ALA A 78 -4.93 -5.36 -0.48
CA ALA A 78 -4.50 -6.59 0.17
C ALA A 78 -5.63 -7.18 1.02
N ARG A 79 -5.58 -8.49 1.24
CA ARG A 79 -6.43 -9.20 2.19
C ARG A 79 -5.64 -9.48 3.47
N THR A 80 -6.27 -9.34 4.62
CA THR A 80 -5.68 -9.69 5.93
C THR A 80 -5.68 -11.20 6.17
N THR A 81 -6.57 -11.93 5.49
CA THR A 81 -6.65 -13.40 5.50
C THR A 81 -6.66 -13.90 4.07
N VAL A 82 -5.85 -14.91 3.76
CA VAL A 82 -5.83 -15.56 2.44
C VAL A 82 -7.15 -16.30 2.22
N PRO A 83 -7.97 -15.92 1.23
CA PRO A 83 -9.22 -16.62 0.97
C PRO A 83 -8.96 -17.98 0.31
N SER A 84 -9.86 -18.94 0.52
CA SER A 84 -9.78 -20.27 -0.11
C SER A 84 -9.99 -20.23 -1.62
N ASN A 85 -10.65 -19.19 -2.12
CA ASN A 85 -10.91 -18.96 -3.54
C ASN A 85 -10.65 -17.49 -3.88
N SER A 86 -10.30 -17.21 -5.14
CA SER A 86 -10.22 -15.84 -5.65
C SER A 86 -11.57 -15.13 -5.52
N SER A 87 -11.54 -13.85 -5.14
CA SER A 87 -12.73 -13.02 -4.97
C SER A 87 -12.52 -11.63 -5.53
N SER A 88 -13.50 -11.14 -6.28
CA SER A 88 -13.59 -9.76 -6.76
C SER A 88 -14.28 -8.83 -5.76
N THR A 89 -14.76 -9.32 -4.62
CA THR A 89 -15.43 -8.49 -3.61
C THR A 89 -14.41 -7.84 -2.69
N VAL A 90 -14.36 -6.51 -2.64
CA VAL A 90 -13.59 -5.77 -1.62
C VAL A 90 -14.48 -5.52 -0.42
N THR A 91 -13.91 -5.65 0.78
CA THR A 91 -14.58 -5.45 2.05
C THR A 91 -13.93 -4.29 2.81
N PRO A 92 -14.45 -3.06 2.66
CA PRO A 92 -14.07 -1.94 3.51
C PRO A 92 -14.21 -2.30 5.00
N GLY A 93 -13.27 -1.83 5.81
CA GLY A 93 -13.13 -2.18 7.23
C GLY A 93 -12.36 -3.48 7.47
N THR A 94 -11.91 -4.17 6.42
CA THR A 94 -11.10 -5.40 6.56
C THR A 94 -9.94 -5.43 5.58
N ASP A 95 -10.18 -5.12 4.31
CA ASP A 95 -9.13 -5.09 3.29
C ASP A 95 -8.19 -3.89 3.52
N VAL A 96 -6.96 -4.02 3.04
CA VAL A 96 -5.84 -3.17 3.44
C VAL A 96 -5.22 -2.49 2.23
N VAL A 97 -4.89 -1.21 2.36
CA VAL A 97 -4.06 -0.50 1.37
C VAL A 97 -2.61 -0.89 1.57
N MET A 98 -1.95 -1.36 0.50
CA MET A 98 -0.57 -1.84 0.50
C MET A 98 0.31 -1.01 -0.44
N CYS A 99 1.64 -1.17 -0.37
CA CYS A 99 2.55 -0.53 -1.34
C CYS A 99 2.13 -0.78 -2.80
N LEU A 100 1.74 -2.02 -3.09
CA LEU A 100 1.34 -2.43 -4.44
C LEU A 100 -0.07 -1.98 -4.84
N SER A 101 -0.80 -1.25 -3.99
CA SER A 101 -2.05 -0.61 -4.39
C SER A 101 -1.83 0.50 -5.41
N CYS A 102 -0.67 1.16 -5.36
CA CYS A 102 -0.31 2.24 -6.29
C CYS A 102 0.93 1.93 -7.11
N HIS A 103 1.87 1.14 -6.59
CA HIS A 103 3.12 0.78 -7.27
C HIS A 103 3.05 -0.62 -7.91
N LYS A 104 3.92 -0.88 -8.90
CA LYS A 104 4.25 -2.25 -9.33
C LYS A 104 5.64 -2.64 -8.81
N ALA A 105 5.84 -3.94 -8.58
CA ALA A 105 7.05 -4.45 -7.93
C ALA A 105 8.32 -4.35 -8.81
N HIS A 106 8.21 -4.52 -10.13
CA HIS A 106 9.38 -4.57 -11.00
C HIS A 106 9.68 -3.23 -11.68
N ALA A 107 8.75 -2.74 -12.50
CA ALA A 107 8.84 -1.45 -13.19
C ALA A 107 7.49 -1.12 -13.82
N THR A 108 7.33 0.14 -14.21
CA THR A 108 6.27 0.64 -15.08
C THR A 108 6.84 1.72 -15.99
N ASP A 109 6.05 2.13 -16.98
CA ASP A 109 6.36 3.27 -17.85
C ASP A 109 6.06 4.63 -17.17
N TYR A 110 5.69 4.62 -15.88
CA TYR A 110 5.28 5.79 -15.12
C TYR A 110 6.29 6.08 -14.01
N ASP A 111 6.46 7.36 -13.70
CA ASP A 111 7.34 7.82 -12.62
C ASP A 111 7.01 7.14 -11.29
N ASP A 112 8.04 6.98 -10.45
CA ASP A 112 7.97 6.32 -9.14
C ASP A 112 7.41 4.88 -9.20
N MET A 113 7.49 4.21 -10.34
CA MET A 113 6.97 2.85 -10.56
C MET A 113 5.46 2.74 -10.29
N LEU A 114 4.72 3.84 -10.50
CA LEU A 114 3.28 3.90 -10.29
C LEU A 114 2.55 3.06 -11.34
N ARG A 115 1.31 2.66 -11.03
CA ARG A 115 0.46 1.88 -11.95
C ARG A 115 -0.17 2.72 -13.06
N TRP A 116 -0.14 4.05 -12.91
CA TRP A 116 -0.77 5.03 -13.78
C TRP A 116 0.10 6.29 -13.82
N ASP A 117 -0.09 7.11 -14.87
CA ASP A 117 0.50 8.44 -14.95
C ASP A 117 -0.17 9.37 -13.92
N TYR A 118 0.54 9.66 -12.84
CA TYR A 118 0.05 10.54 -11.78
C TYR A 118 -0.12 11.98 -12.24
N SER A 119 0.72 12.44 -13.17
CA SER A 119 0.69 13.81 -13.67
C SER A 119 -0.55 14.09 -14.53
N ALA A 120 -1.12 13.04 -15.14
CA ALA A 120 -2.34 13.10 -15.93
C ALA A 120 -3.62 13.04 -15.09
N ILE A 121 -3.54 12.83 -13.77
CA ILE A 121 -4.72 12.74 -12.91
C ILE A 121 -5.31 14.13 -12.67
N THR A 122 -6.58 14.31 -13.04
CA THR A 122 -7.28 15.59 -12.91
C THR A 122 -8.39 15.56 -11.86
N THR A 123 -8.65 16.73 -11.24
CA THR A 123 -9.82 16.93 -10.36
C THR A 123 -11.11 16.58 -11.12
N GLY A 124 -12.00 15.79 -10.50
CA GLY A 124 -13.21 15.22 -11.13
C GLY A 124 -13.04 13.91 -11.93
N GLY A 125 -11.81 13.43 -12.16
CA GLY A 125 -11.59 12.15 -12.85
C GLY A 125 -11.90 10.89 -12.03
N SER A 126 -11.76 9.72 -12.66
CA SER A 126 -12.02 8.40 -12.05
C SER A 126 -10.81 7.45 -12.09
N GLY A 127 -9.63 7.93 -12.46
CA GLY A 127 -8.41 7.15 -12.63
C GLY A 127 -7.38 7.37 -11.52
N GLY A 128 -6.50 6.39 -11.34
CA GLY A 128 -5.40 6.43 -10.38
C GLY A 128 -5.85 6.55 -8.93
N CYS A 129 -5.31 7.54 -8.18
CA CYS A 129 -5.70 7.73 -6.77
C CYS A 129 -7.20 8.01 -6.58
N LEU A 130 -7.87 8.50 -7.63
CA LEU A 130 -9.30 8.83 -7.63
C LEU A 130 -10.21 7.62 -7.70
N ILE A 131 -9.63 6.43 -7.90
CA ILE A 131 -10.34 5.15 -7.77
C ILE A 131 -10.85 4.98 -6.33
N CYS A 132 -10.07 5.43 -5.34
CA CYS A 132 -10.47 5.41 -3.93
C CYS A 132 -10.92 6.79 -3.43
N HIS A 133 -10.37 7.88 -3.99
CA HIS A 133 -10.67 9.26 -3.62
C HIS A 133 -11.67 9.92 -4.58
N THR A 134 -12.94 9.55 -4.44
CA THR A 134 -14.07 9.95 -5.29
C THR A 134 -14.76 11.24 -4.81
N GLY A 135 -14.71 11.54 -3.51
CA GLY A 135 -15.31 12.73 -2.90
C GLY A 135 -14.27 13.83 -2.70
N LYS A 136 -14.01 14.58 -3.78
CA LYS A 136 -13.08 15.71 -3.80
C LYS A 136 -13.63 16.94 -3.10
#